data_AF-A0A1V4AQS9-F1
#
_entry.id   AF-A0A1V4AQS9-F1
#
_cell.length_a   1.000
_cell.length_b   1.000
_cell.length_c   1.000
_cell.angle_alpha   90.00
_cell.angle_beta   90.00
_cell.angle_gamma   90.00
#
_symmetry.space_group_name_H-M   'P 1'
#
loop_
_entity.id
_entity.type
_entity.pdbx_description
1 polymer ?
#
loop_
_entity_poly.entity_id
_entity_poly.type
_entity_poly.pdbx_seq_one_letter_code
_entity_poly.pdbx_strand_id
1 'polypeptide(L)'
;MEKKSYLHVLSRYIHLNPVRTKQKGKPRLSEMKEYLSNYPWSSLCGYIDDARRNGMVDYARILESYGGDNRKGRRLYWEALWNDVSTGIDIKERVVGGSILGSDSFINWVKDTFSPAKSREIP
;
A
#
# COMPACT_ATOMS: atom_id res chain seq x y z
N MET A 1 -0.32 -7.50 -18.09
CA MET A 1 -0.77 -6.11 -17.77
C MET A 1 -1.35 -5.99 -16.36
N GLU A 2 -2.23 -6.90 -15.92
CA GLU A 2 -2.85 -6.85 -14.59
C GLU A 2 -1.86 -6.81 -13.40
N LYS A 3 -0.83 -7.66 -13.41
CA LYS A 3 0.16 -7.75 -12.31
C LYS A 3 0.92 -6.43 -12.05
N LYS A 4 1.23 -5.67 -13.10
CA LYS A 4 1.91 -4.36 -12.96
C LYS A 4 0.95 -3.34 -12.35
N SER A 5 -0.26 -3.20 -12.92
CA SER A 5 -1.29 -2.28 -12.40
C SER A 5 -1.60 -2.54 -10.92
N TYR A 6 -1.77 -3.81 -10.55
CA TYR A 6 -2.03 -4.23 -9.18
C TYR A 6 -0.93 -3.84 -8.19
N LEU A 7 0.34 -3.99 -8.57
CA LEU A 7 1.47 -3.68 -7.69
C LEU A 7 1.52 -2.18 -7.30
N HIS A 8 1.20 -1.28 -8.23
CA HIS A 8 1.21 0.15 -7.97
C HIS A 8 0.07 0.57 -7.02
N VAL A 9 -1.13 0.01 -7.23
CA VAL A 9 -2.28 0.27 -6.34
C VAL A 9 -2.00 -0.27 -4.94
N LEU A 10 -1.42 -1.47 -4.82
CA LEU A 10 -1.02 -2.06 -3.55
C LEU A 10 0.04 -1.22 -2.81
N SER A 11 1.05 -0.73 -3.52
CA SER A 11 2.08 0.14 -2.94
C SER A 11 1.46 1.36 -2.26
N ARG A 12 0.56 2.07 -2.96
CA ARG A 12 -0.13 3.25 -2.42
C ARG A 12 -1.07 2.87 -1.27
N TYR A 13 -1.75 1.72 -1.35
CA TYR A 13 -2.57 1.21 -0.26
C TYR A 13 -1.75 1.00 1.03
N ILE A 14 -0.60 0.31 0.93
CA ILE A 14 0.30 0.09 2.07
C ILE A 14 0.74 1.42 2.68
N HIS A 15 1.13 2.38 1.85
CA HIS A 15 1.58 3.69 2.33
C HIS A 15 0.47 4.55 2.95
N LEU A 16 -0.79 4.30 2.61
CA LEU A 16 -1.94 4.95 3.23
C LEU A 16 -2.47 4.22 4.49
N ASN A 17 -2.01 3.01 4.78
CA ASN A 17 -2.47 2.28 5.97
C ASN A 17 -2.26 3.04 7.29
N PRO A 18 -1.12 3.72 7.54
CA PRO A 18 -0.91 4.43 8.81
C PRO A 18 -1.98 5.49 9.09
N VAL A 19 -2.47 6.20 8.07
CA VAL A 19 -3.55 7.18 8.24
C VAL A 19 -4.93 6.54 8.35
N ARG A 20 -5.14 5.37 7.73
CA ARG A 20 -6.42 4.65 7.80
C ARG A 20 -6.68 4.00 9.16
N THR A 21 -5.64 3.52 9.83
CA THR A 21 -5.79 2.76 11.10
C THR A 21 -5.80 3.64 12.34
N LYS A 22 -5.17 4.82 12.31
CA LYS A 22 -5.05 5.71 13.48
C LYS A 22 -6.19 6.71 13.69
N GLN A 23 -7.07 6.93 12.72
CA GLN A 23 -7.92 8.11 12.74
C GLN A 23 -9.17 7.94 13.63
N LYS A 24 -9.05 8.37 14.89
CA LYS A 24 -10.20 8.90 15.65
C LYS A 24 -10.45 10.34 15.15
N GLY A 25 -11.53 10.56 14.40
CA GLY A 25 -11.88 11.86 13.80
C GLY A 25 -11.40 12.02 12.34
N LYS A 26 -11.81 13.11 11.68
CA LYS A 26 -11.38 13.47 10.31
C LYS A 26 -10.26 14.53 10.36
N PRO A 27 -8.97 14.16 10.43
CA PRO A 27 -7.88 15.13 10.41
C PRO A 27 -7.85 15.89 9.08
N ARG A 28 -7.19 17.05 9.09
CA ARG A 28 -6.98 17.85 7.88
C ARG A 28 -6.02 17.13 6.95
N LEU A 29 -6.17 17.35 5.64
CA LEU A 29 -5.27 16.77 4.63
C LEU A 29 -3.80 17.07 4.94
N SER A 30 -3.47 18.29 5.39
CA SER A 30 -2.10 18.69 5.76
C SER A 30 -1.52 17.84 6.89
N GLU A 31 -2.30 17.55 7.92
CA GLU A 31 -1.88 16.73 9.08
C GLU A 31 -1.62 15.29 8.64
N MET A 32 -2.45 14.75 7.74
CA MET A 32 -2.19 13.44 7.15
C MET A 32 -0.90 13.42 6.33
N LYS A 33 -0.61 14.49 5.57
CA LYS A 33 0.63 14.58 4.78
C LYS A 33 1.86 14.57 5.67
N GLU A 34 1.84 15.40 6.70
CA GLU A 34 2.93 15.50 7.66
C GLU A 34 3.13 14.17 8.41
N TYR A 35 2.05 13.55 8.87
CA TYR A 35 2.12 12.26 9.55
C TYR A 35 2.72 11.16 8.66
N LEU A 36 2.26 11.03 7.41
CA LEU A 36 2.79 10.01 6.50
C LEU A 36 4.25 10.27 6.09
N SER A 37 4.62 11.53 5.88
CA SER A 37 5.98 11.91 5.47
C SER A 37 7.04 11.67 6.54
N ASN A 38 6.61 11.45 7.79
CA ASN A 38 7.44 11.22 8.96
C ASN A 38 7.20 9.85 9.61
N TYR A 39 6.35 8.99 9.04
CA TYR A 39 6.02 7.70 9.65
C TYR A 39 7.21 6.73 9.52
N PRO A 40 7.87 6.34 10.62
CA PRO A 40 9.17 5.66 10.58
C PRO A 40 9.09 4.23 10.05
N TRP A 41 7.91 3.61 10.12
CA TRP A 41 7.68 2.22 9.70
C TRP A 41 7.03 2.14 8.33
N SER A 42 7.37 3.07 7.44
CA SER A 42 6.94 3.06 6.04
C SER A 42 8.10 3.36 5.11
N SER A 43 8.13 2.65 3.98
CA SER A 43 9.07 2.94 2.89
C SER A 43 8.72 4.22 2.12
N LEU A 44 7.55 4.83 2.39
CA LEU A 44 7.05 6.03 1.73
C LEU A 44 8.06 7.19 1.75
N CYS A 45 8.82 7.37 2.83
CA CYS A 45 9.86 8.41 2.93
C CYS A 45 10.85 8.32 1.76
N GLY A 46 11.28 7.12 1.41
CA GLY A 46 12.16 6.89 0.27
C GLY A 46 11.49 6.99 -1.09
N TYR A 47 10.15 7.02 -1.17
CA TYR A 47 9.40 7.29 -2.40
C TYR A 47 9.22 8.80 -2.64
N ILE A 48 9.11 9.60 -1.57
CA ILE A 48 8.97 11.05 -1.67
C ILE A 48 10.32 11.78 -1.71
N ASP A 49 11.37 11.18 -1.16
CA ASP A 49 12.69 11.78 -1.01
C ASP A 49 13.80 10.75 -1.24
N ASP A 50 14.68 11.05 -2.19
CA ASP A 50 15.78 10.18 -2.61
C ASP A 50 16.83 9.97 -1.51
N ALA A 51 17.04 10.98 -0.66
CA ALA A 51 17.99 10.89 0.45
C ALA A 51 17.53 9.94 1.56
N ARG A 52 16.24 9.57 1.58
CA ARG A 52 15.62 8.73 2.63
C ARG A 52 15.31 7.31 2.15
N ARG A 53 16.01 6.85 1.10
CA ARG A 53 15.86 5.50 0.58
C ARG A 53 16.37 4.45 1.56
N ASN A 54 15.73 3.29 1.49
CA ASN A 54 16.19 2.07 2.14
C ASN A 54 16.70 1.09 1.06
N GLY A 55 17.92 0.58 1.22
CA GLY A 55 18.56 -0.33 0.26
C GLY A 55 17.84 -1.67 0.03
N MET A 56 16.90 -2.05 0.89
CA MET A 56 16.09 -3.25 0.74
C MET A 56 14.85 -3.06 -0.16
N VAL A 57 14.59 -1.83 -0.63
CA VAL A 57 13.38 -1.49 -1.39
C VAL A 57 13.74 -1.16 -2.84
N ASP A 58 13.09 -1.85 -3.78
CA ASP A 58 13.16 -1.54 -5.22
C ASP A 58 12.17 -0.43 -5.59
N TYR A 59 12.58 0.82 -5.38
CA TYR A 59 11.77 2.00 -5.72
C TYR A 59 11.53 2.15 -7.22
N ALA A 60 12.53 1.80 -8.04
CA ALA A 60 12.48 1.99 -9.50
C ALA A 60 11.31 1.21 -10.12
N ARG A 61 11.07 -0.01 -9.64
CA ARG A 61 9.95 -0.85 -10.09
C ARG A 61 8.58 -0.20 -9.92
N ILE A 62 8.36 0.55 -8.84
CA ILE A 62 7.09 1.25 -8.61
C ILE A 62 7.07 2.59 -9.34
N LEU A 63 8.18 3.33 -9.33
CA LEU A 63 8.27 4.65 -9.92
C LEU A 63 8.31 4.64 -11.47
N GLU A 64 8.60 3.50 -12.11
CA GLU A 64 8.54 3.30 -13.57
C GLU A 64 7.21 3.80 -14.15
N SER A 65 6.07 3.45 -13.55
CA SER A 65 4.74 3.88 -14.01
C SER A 65 4.47 5.36 -13.84
N TYR A 66 5.33 6.07 -13.11
CA TYR A 66 5.25 7.51 -12.85
C TYR A 66 6.30 8.29 -13.66
N GLY A 67 6.98 7.66 -14.62
CA GLY A 67 8.03 8.29 -15.40
C GLY A 67 9.44 8.10 -14.83
N GLY A 68 9.63 7.12 -13.95
CA GLY A 68 10.93 6.64 -13.48
C GLY A 68 11.35 7.16 -12.10
N ASP A 69 12.45 6.61 -11.61
CA ASP A 69 13.04 6.94 -10.31
C ASP A 69 13.79 8.29 -10.35
N ASN A 70 13.02 9.36 -10.43
CA ASN A 70 13.50 10.73 -10.51
C ASN A 70 12.53 11.70 -9.80
N ARG A 71 12.91 12.98 -9.71
CA ARG A 71 12.10 14.01 -9.04
C ARG A 71 10.66 14.08 -9.58
N LYS A 72 10.46 13.92 -10.89
CA LYS A 72 9.12 13.96 -11.50
C LYS A 72 8.30 12.73 -11.10
N GLY A 73 8.86 11.53 -11.21
CA GLY A 73 8.15 10.30 -10.85
C GLY A 73 7.76 10.24 -9.38
N ARG A 74 8.65 10.69 -8.49
CA ARG A 74 8.37 10.80 -7.04
C ARG A 74 7.24 11.78 -6.74
N ARG A 75 7.24 12.94 -7.39
CA ARG A 75 6.16 13.91 -7.29
C ARG A 75 4.83 13.33 -7.76
N LEU A 76 4.80 12.67 -8.91
CA LEU A 76 3.58 12.06 -9.46
C LEU A 76 3.08 10.89 -8.59
N TYR A 77 3.98 10.10 -8.01
CA TYR A 77 3.62 9.08 -7.03
C TYR A 77 2.93 9.70 -5.81
N TRP A 78 3.49 10.79 -5.29
CA TRP A 78 2.95 11.51 -4.15
C TRP A 78 1.57 12.10 -4.45
N GLU A 79 1.40 12.72 -5.62
CA GLU A 79 0.11 13.26 -6.07
C GLU A 79 -0.94 12.15 -6.23
N ALA A 80 -0.58 11.02 -6.83
CA ALA A 80 -1.48 9.87 -6.97
C ALA A 80 -1.93 9.31 -5.62
N LEU A 81 -1.02 9.22 -4.64
CA LEU A 81 -1.35 8.78 -3.28
C LEU A 81 -2.33 9.73 -2.58
N TRP A 82 -2.30 11.04 -2.89
CA TRP A 82 -3.27 11.99 -2.35
C TRP A 82 -4.61 12.01 -3.06
N ASN A 83 -4.61 11.81 -4.38
CA ASN A 83 -5.85 11.61 -5.12
C ASN A 83 -6.62 10.43 -4.54
N ASP A 84 -5.93 9.34 -4.23
CA ASP A 84 -6.45 8.13 -3.59
C ASP A 84 -7.05 8.36 -2.18
N VAL A 85 -6.63 9.41 -1.45
CA VAL A 85 -7.25 9.80 -0.17
C VAL A 85 -8.61 10.47 -0.39
N SER A 86 -8.72 11.29 -1.44
CA SER A 86 -9.94 12.01 -1.79
C SER A 86 -10.99 11.13 -2.47
N THR A 87 -10.55 10.25 -3.40
CA THR A 87 -11.45 9.39 -4.18
C THR A 87 -11.67 8.01 -3.55
N GLY A 88 -10.80 7.63 -2.60
CA GLY A 88 -10.70 6.26 -2.12
C GLY A 88 -9.86 5.38 -3.05
N ILE A 89 -9.24 4.34 -2.49
CA ILE A 89 -8.62 3.26 -3.27
C ILE A 89 -9.57 2.07 -3.25
N ASP A 90 -9.95 1.62 -4.44
CA ASP A 90 -10.68 0.38 -4.64
C ASP A 90 -9.73 -0.84 -4.56
N ILE A 91 -9.23 -1.10 -3.35
CA ILE A 91 -8.50 -2.35 -3.02
C ILE A 91 -9.29 -3.20 -2.03
N LYS A 92 -10.23 -2.58 -1.29
CA LYS A 92 -10.97 -3.25 -0.22
C LYS A 92 -11.77 -4.43 -0.74
N GLU A 93 -12.27 -4.37 -1.97
CA GLU A 93 -13.02 -5.47 -2.60
C GLU A 93 -12.18 -6.74 -2.80
N ARG A 94 -10.85 -6.63 -2.74
CA ARG A 94 -9.93 -7.76 -2.95
C ARG A 94 -9.22 -8.23 -1.68
N VAL A 95 -9.39 -7.53 -0.54
CA VAL A 95 -8.78 -7.92 0.74
C VAL A 95 -9.75 -8.79 1.53
N VAL A 96 -9.46 -10.08 1.63
CA VAL A 96 -10.24 -11.02 2.45
C VAL A 96 -9.62 -11.15 3.84
N GLY A 97 -10.44 -10.95 4.88
CA GLY A 97 -10.04 -11.10 6.29
C GLY A 97 -8.91 -10.15 6.72
N GLY A 98 -8.70 -9.04 6.01
CA GLY A 98 -7.62 -8.08 6.29
C GLY A 98 -6.20 -8.59 6.02
N SER A 99 -6.04 -9.83 5.54
CA SER A 99 -4.75 -10.54 5.54
C SER A 99 -4.37 -11.14 4.19
N ILE A 100 -5.35 -11.36 3.30
CA ILE A 100 -5.13 -11.97 1.97
C ILE A 100 -5.61 -10.98 0.92
N LEU A 101 -4.78 -10.68 -0.07
CA LEU A 101 -5.12 -9.84 -1.21
C LEU A 101 -4.67 -10.53 -2.50
N GLY A 102 -5.59 -10.66 -3.46
CA GLY A 102 -5.32 -11.29 -4.76
C GLY A 102 -6.57 -11.41 -5.62
N SER A 103 -6.50 -12.17 -6.71
CA SER A 103 -7.69 -12.59 -7.46
C SER A 103 -8.52 -13.58 -6.65
N ASP A 104 -9.79 -13.76 -7.01
CA ASP A 104 -10.65 -14.77 -6.36
C ASP A 104 -10.04 -16.17 -6.44
N SER A 105 -9.42 -16.51 -7.58
CA SER A 105 -8.69 -17.78 -7.74
C SER A 105 -7.51 -17.92 -6.79
N PHE A 106 -6.73 -16.84 -6.59
CA PHE A 106 -5.62 -16.85 -5.64
C PHE A 106 -6.11 -16.94 -4.20
N ILE A 107 -7.16 -16.19 -3.87
CA ILE A 107 -7.78 -16.20 -2.54
C ILE A 107 -8.31 -17.59 -2.21
N ASN A 108 -9.03 -18.22 -3.14
CA ASN A 108 -9.56 -19.57 -2.95
C ASN A 108 -8.43 -20.58 -2.81
N TRP A 109 -7.38 -20.50 -3.64
CA TRP A 109 -6.20 -21.35 -3.49
C TRP A 109 -5.51 -21.19 -2.12
N VAL A 110 -5.33 -19.95 -1.62
CA VAL A 110 -4.76 -19.72 -0.28
C VAL A 110 -5.66 -20.33 0.79
N LYS A 111 -6.98 -20.11 0.71
CA LYS A 111 -7.94 -20.69 1.64
C LYS A 111 -7.89 -22.21 1.62
N ASP A 112 -7.87 -22.85 0.46
CA ASP A 112 -7.87 -24.31 0.36
C ASP A 112 -6.54 -24.92 0.81
N THR A 113 -5.42 -24.26 0.51
CA THR A 113 -4.07 -24.75 0.82
C THR A 113 -3.72 -24.58 2.29
N PHE A 114 -4.13 -23.47 2.89
CA PHE A 114 -3.71 -23.07 4.24
C PHE A 114 -4.86 -23.02 5.26
N SER A 115 -6.10 -23.40 4.88
CA SER A 115 -7.15 -23.62 5.88
C SER A 115 -6.69 -24.74 6.81
N PRO A 116 -6.67 -24.51 8.14
CA PRO A 116 -6.42 -25.57 9.07
C PRO A 116 -7.53 -26.60 8.89
N ALA A 117 -7.20 -27.81 8.43
CA ALA A 117 -8.08 -28.95 8.58
C ALA A 117 -8.40 -29.06 10.07
N LYS A 118 -9.61 -28.63 10.47
CA LYS A 118 -10.15 -28.66 11.84
C LYS A 118 -9.05 -28.83 12.89
N SER A 119 -8.34 -27.75 13.22
CA SER A 119 -7.47 -27.74 14.39
C SER A 119 -8.34 -28.14 15.57
N ARG A 120 -8.16 -29.39 16.04
CA ARG A 120 -8.75 -29.92 17.27
C ARG A 120 -8.62 -28.84 18.33
N GLU A 121 -9.73 -28.51 18.97
CA GLU A 121 -9.73 -27.68 20.17
C GLU A 121 -8.65 -28.23 21.12
N ILE A 122 -7.64 -27.42 21.38
CA ILE A 122 -6.59 -27.75 22.33
C ILE A 122 -7.20 -27.44 23.71
N PRO A 123 -7.23 -28.41 24.65
CA PRO A 123 -7.89 -28.27 25.96
C PRO A 123 -7.38 -27.11 26.82
#